data_AF-A0A6G7XTF8-F1
#
_entry.id   AF-A0A6G7XTF8-F1
#
_cell.length_a   1.000
_cell.length_b   1.000
_cell.length_c   1.000
_cell.angle_alpha   90.00
_cell.angle_beta   90.00
_cell.angle_gamma   90.00
#
_symmetry.space_group_name_H-M   'P 1'
#
loop_
_entity.id
_entity.type
_entity.pdbx_description
1 polymer ?
#
loop_
_entity_poly.entity_id
_entity_poly.type
_entity_poly.pdbx_seq_one_letter_code
_entity_poly.pdbx_strand_id
1 'polypeptide(L)'
;MWVSGVVRRKRHQVLAEMVATAGRTGTYEQPWRLVPHVWDHFTSEAAILEELQRDWRTALAGEIYVKIEAGDGDLQADVMKAFAAVQRRQAHARRILEAHADHPAIAGAMKKERALLGSFAALADLAAA
;
A
#
# COMPACT_ATOMS: atom_id res chain seq x y z
N MET A 1 -9.66 1.84 -24.29
CA MET A 1 -8.73 2.97 -24.56
C MET A 1 -7.39 2.61 -23.93
N TRP A 2 -6.39 2.27 -24.74
CA TRP A 2 -5.08 1.83 -24.23
C TRP A 2 -4.31 3.05 -23.73
N VAL A 3 -4.29 3.29 -22.41
CA VAL A 3 -3.38 4.26 -21.82
C VAL A 3 -1.97 3.79 -22.19
N SER A 4 -1.22 4.62 -22.94
CA SER A 4 0.09 4.20 -23.44
C SER A 4 1.01 3.84 -22.27
N GLY A 5 1.85 2.81 -22.45
CA GLY A 5 2.78 2.37 -21.40
C GLY A 5 3.69 3.49 -20.88
N VAL A 6 3.93 4.52 -21.70
CA VAL A 6 4.67 5.74 -21.33
C VAL A 6 3.92 6.55 -20.27
N VAL A 7 2.61 6.76 -20.44
CA VAL A 7 1.78 7.52 -19.47
C VAL A 7 1.72 6.79 -18.13
N ARG A 8 1.58 5.47 -18.15
CA ARG A 8 1.59 4.65 -16.92
C ARG A 8 2.92 4.76 -16.17
N ARG A 9 4.05 4.68 -16.88
CA ARG A 9 5.39 4.84 -16.26
C ARG A 9 5.57 6.21 -15.63
N LYS A 10 5.17 7.29 -16.32
CA LYS A 10 5.24 8.65 -15.78
C LYS A 10 4.39 8.81 -14.52
N ARG A 11 3.15 8.32 -14.54
CA ARG A 11 2.27 8.30 -13.34
C ARG A 11 2.94 7.63 -12.15
N HIS A 12 3.51 6.44 -12.37
CA HIS A 12 4.18 5.70 -11.30
C HIS A 12 5.44 6.42 -10.78
N GLN A 13 6.24 7.02 -11.68
CA GLN A 13 7.41 7.78 -11.30
C GLN A 13 7.07 8.98 -10.40
N VAL A 14 6.04 9.76 -10.77
CA VAL A 14 5.61 10.92 -9.99
C VAL A 14 4.98 10.51 -8.66
N LEU A 15 4.23 9.40 -8.63
CA LEU A 15 3.70 8.84 -7.38
C LEU A 15 4.85 8.40 -6.44
N ALA A 16 5.87 7.73 -6.97
CA ALA A 16 7.05 7.32 -6.21
C ALA A 16 7.84 8.53 -5.67
N GLU A 17 7.98 9.58 -6.48
CA GLU A 17 8.58 10.85 -6.06
C GLU A 17 7.80 11.49 -4.90
N MET A 18 6.48 11.58 -5.01
CA MET A 18 5.60 12.10 -3.96
C MET A 18 5.77 11.33 -2.64
N VAL A 19 5.79 9.99 -2.70
CA VAL A 19 6.00 9.13 -1.52
C VAL A 19 7.39 9.34 -0.92
N ALA A 20 8.42 9.46 -1.75
CA ALA A 20 9.78 9.73 -1.28
C ALA A 20 9.91 11.11 -0.63
N THR A 21 9.25 12.13 -1.19
CA THR A 21 9.18 13.48 -0.61
C THR A 21 8.50 13.45 0.75
N ALA A 22 7.36 12.77 0.88
CA ALA A 22 6.67 12.57 2.16
C ALA A 22 7.59 11.92 3.21
N GLY A 23 8.39 10.94 2.79
CA GLY A 23 9.37 10.28 3.66
C GLY A 23 10.48 11.21 4.15
N ARG A 24 10.95 12.13 3.30
CA ARG A 24 11.98 13.12 3.67
C ARG A 24 11.45 14.23 4.57
N THR A 25 10.22 14.70 4.33
CA THR A 25 9.66 15.85 5.06
C THR A 25 8.82 15.47 6.27
N GLY A 26 8.40 14.21 6.36
CA GLY A 26 7.47 13.74 7.39
C GLY A 26 6.03 14.17 7.16
N THR A 27 5.70 14.76 6.01
CA THR A 27 4.34 15.21 5.67
C THR A 27 3.57 14.10 4.96
N TYR A 28 2.65 13.43 5.66
CA TYR A 28 1.93 12.27 5.14
C TYR A 28 0.45 12.56 4.83
N GLU A 29 -0.10 13.61 5.42
CA GLU A 29 -1.49 14.04 5.28
C GLU A 29 -1.72 14.74 3.95
N GLN A 30 -0.74 15.48 3.42
CA GLN A 30 -0.91 16.24 2.17
C GLN A 30 0.37 16.29 1.33
N PRO A 31 0.99 15.14 0.99
CA PRO A 31 2.28 15.10 0.30
C PRO A 31 2.24 15.70 -1.11
N TRP A 32 1.08 15.70 -1.78
CA TRP A 32 0.85 16.36 -3.07
C TRP A 32 1.03 17.88 -3.05
N ARG A 33 0.97 18.54 -1.88
CA ARG A 33 1.30 19.97 -1.77
C ARG A 33 2.80 20.24 -1.96
N LEU A 34 3.64 19.26 -1.63
CA LEU A 34 5.09 19.34 -1.76
C LEU A 34 5.58 18.87 -3.13
N VAL A 35 4.73 18.23 -3.92
CA VAL A 35 5.02 17.73 -5.27
C VAL A 35 3.88 18.14 -6.22
N PRO A 36 3.79 19.43 -6.60
CA PRO A 36 2.62 19.95 -7.31
C PRO A 36 2.39 19.35 -8.71
N HIS A 37 3.43 18.89 -9.41
CA HIS A 37 3.30 18.23 -10.72
C HIS A 37 2.66 16.84 -10.65
N VAL A 38 2.34 16.33 -9.45
CA VAL A 38 1.45 15.17 -9.32
C VAL A 38 0.08 15.43 -9.97
N TRP A 39 -0.38 16.69 -9.96
CA TRP A 39 -1.67 17.08 -10.53
C TRP A 39 -1.70 17.06 -12.06
N ASP A 40 -0.54 17.05 -12.72
CA ASP A 40 -0.45 16.86 -14.18
C ASP A 40 -0.83 15.41 -14.59
N HIS A 41 -0.86 14.50 -13.62
CA HIS A 41 -1.03 13.07 -13.82
C HIS A 41 -2.26 12.49 -13.12
N PHE A 42 -2.78 13.18 -12.11
CA PHE A 42 -3.91 12.75 -11.29
C PHE A 42 -4.97 13.83 -11.20
N THR A 43 -6.24 13.43 -11.34
CA THR A 43 -7.39 14.35 -11.38
C THR A 43 -7.89 14.75 -10.00
N SER A 44 -7.53 14.02 -8.96
CA SER A 44 -8.01 14.22 -7.59
C SER A 44 -7.14 13.48 -6.57
N GLU A 45 -7.24 13.90 -5.31
CA GLU A 45 -6.66 13.19 -4.17
C GLU A 45 -7.14 11.73 -4.12
N ALA A 46 -8.44 11.51 -4.35
CA ALA A 46 -9.02 10.17 -4.45
C ALA A 46 -8.27 9.29 -5.46
N ALA A 47 -7.95 9.83 -6.65
CA ALA A 47 -7.22 9.08 -7.68
C ALA A 47 -5.78 8.74 -7.27
N ILE A 48 -5.13 9.61 -6.49
CA ILE A 48 -3.79 9.35 -5.93
C ILE A 48 -3.88 8.21 -4.90
N LEU A 49 -4.81 8.31 -3.96
CA LEU A 49 -5.01 7.31 -2.90
C LEU A 49 -5.38 5.95 -3.47
N GLU A 50 -6.24 5.89 -4.48
CA GLU A 50 -6.61 4.64 -5.15
C GLU A 50 -5.43 3.97 -5.85
N GLU A 51 -4.59 4.76 -6.54
CA GLU A 51 -3.39 4.24 -7.19
C GLU A 51 -2.38 3.74 -6.15
N LEU A 52 -2.17 4.50 -5.07
CA LEU A 52 -1.29 4.10 -3.97
C LEU A 52 -1.78 2.82 -3.29
N GLN A 53 -3.09 2.69 -3.06
CA GLN A 53 -3.71 1.48 -2.50
C GLN A 53 -3.61 0.29 -3.47
N ARG A 54 -3.61 0.53 -4.79
CA ARG A 54 -3.39 -0.52 -5.80
C ARG A 54 -1.94 -0.99 -5.78
N ASP A 55 -0.98 -0.07 -5.76
CA ASP A 55 0.45 -0.39 -5.72
C ASP A 55 0.81 -1.16 -4.44
N TRP A 56 0.30 -0.70 -3.29
CA TRP A 56 0.44 -1.40 -2.01
C TRP A 56 -0.10 -2.83 -2.05
N ARG A 57 -1.35 -3.03 -2.51
CA ARG A 57 -1.95 -4.37 -2.60
C ARG A 57 -1.23 -5.28 -3.57
N THR A 58 -0.75 -4.74 -4.69
CA THR A 58 0.01 -5.50 -5.69
C THR A 58 1.32 -5.99 -5.09
N ALA A 59 2.03 -5.11 -4.37
CA ALA A 59 3.26 -5.48 -3.67
C ALA A 59 3.01 -6.52 -2.56
N LEU A 60 1.92 -6.36 -1.80
CA LEU A 60 1.56 -7.30 -0.74
C LEU A 60 1.19 -8.68 -1.31
N ALA A 61 0.34 -8.73 -2.33
CA ALA A 61 -0.05 -9.98 -2.97
C ALA A 61 1.18 -10.72 -3.55
N GLY A 62 2.07 -10.01 -4.25
CA GLY A 62 3.30 -10.60 -4.76
C GLY A 62 4.20 -11.16 -3.67
N GLU A 63 4.37 -10.43 -2.56
CA GLU A 63 5.17 -10.91 -1.43
C GLU A 63 4.54 -12.11 -0.73
N ILE A 64 3.20 -12.15 -0.61
CA ILE A 64 2.48 -13.30 -0.03
C ILE A 64 2.77 -14.56 -0.85
N TYR A 65 2.68 -14.50 -2.18
CA TYR A 65 3.02 -15.66 -3.02
C TYR A 65 4.45 -16.13 -2.81
N VAL A 66 5.41 -15.20 -2.77
CA VAL A 66 6.82 -15.53 -2.50
C VAL A 66 7.02 -16.19 -1.13
N LYS A 67 6.30 -15.73 -0.09
CA LYS A 67 6.41 -16.32 1.25
C LYS A 67 5.75 -17.69 1.36
N ILE A 68 4.61 -17.89 0.70
CA ILE A 68 3.94 -19.20 0.65
C ILE A 68 4.81 -20.22 -0.09
N GLU A 69 5.41 -19.85 -1.22
CA GLU A 69 6.26 -20.76 -2.00
C GLU A 69 7.56 -21.15 -1.27
N ALA A 70 8.10 -20.24 -0.46
CA ALA A 70 9.33 -20.46 0.29
C ALA A 70 9.13 -20.96 1.73
N GLY A 71 7.87 -21.02 2.20
CA GLY A 71 7.52 -21.32 3.58
C GLY A 71 7.41 -22.82 3.87
N ASP A 72 7.25 -23.13 5.15
CA ASP A 72 7.15 -24.51 5.67
C ASP A 72 5.69 -24.99 5.77
N GLY A 73 4.74 -24.30 5.09
CA GLY A 73 3.32 -24.63 5.09
C GLY A 73 2.46 -23.89 6.14
N ASP A 74 3.07 -23.03 6.97
CA ASP A 74 2.32 -22.13 7.86
C ASP A 74 1.90 -20.86 7.10
N LEU A 75 0.75 -20.97 6.43
CA LEU A 75 0.15 -19.89 5.65
C LEU A 75 0.00 -18.59 6.46
N GLN A 76 -0.30 -18.69 7.74
CA GLN A 76 -0.50 -17.54 8.59
C GLN A 76 0.83 -16.82 8.86
N ALA A 77 1.86 -17.55 9.27
CA ALA A 77 3.20 -16.97 9.47
C ALA A 77 3.73 -16.37 8.16
N ASP A 78 3.47 -17.00 7.03
CA ASP A 78 3.91 -16.52 5.72
C ASP A 78 3.23 -15.21 5.31
N VAL A 79 1.91 -15.09 5.52
CA VAL A 79 1.18 -13.83 5.29
C VAL A 79 1.68 -12.72 6.20
N MET A 80 1.93 -13.00 7.49
CA MET A 80 2.44 -12.00 8.43
C MET A 80 3.86 -11.56 8.09
N LYS A 81 4.74 -12.49 7.69
CA LYS A 81 6.09 -12.19 7.20
C LYS A 81 6.04 -11.33 5.93
N ALA A 82 5.13 -11.64 5.00
CA ALA A 82 4.94 -10.85 3.77
C ALA A 82 4.49 -9.42 4.09
N PHE A 83 3.51 -9.27 4.98
CA PHE A 83 3.05 -7.96 5.42
C PHE A 83 4.18 -7.13 6.05
N ALA A 84 4.94 -7.71 6.98
CA ALA A 84 6.06 -7.03 7.62
C ALA A 84 7.19 -6.68 6.64
N ALA A 85 7.42 -7.49 5.61
CA ALA A 85 8.40 -7.20 4.56
C ALA A 85 7.96 -6.01 3.69
N VAL A 86 6.71 -6.03 3.23
CA VAL A 86 6.15 -4.95 2.37
C VAL A 86 6.03 -3.66 3.15
N GLN A 87 5.57 -3.70 4.39
CA GLN A 87 5.49 -2.53 5.26
C GLN A 87 6.84 -1.85 5.47
N ARG A 88 7.93 -2.63 5.63
CA ARG A 88 9.28 -2.06 5.72
C ARG A 88 9.72 -1.43 4.39
N ARG A 89 9.51 -2.13 3.27
CA ARG A 89 9.91 -1.66 1.92
C ARG A 89 9.11 -0.44 1.46
N GLN A 90 7.86 -0.30 1.89
CA GLN A 90 6.94 0.76 1.47
C GLN A 90 6.38 1.54 2.65
N ALA A 91 7.18 1.77 3.69
CA ALA A 91 6.75 2.39 4.94
C ALA A 91 6.08 3.76 4.73
N HIS A 92 6.62 4.60 3.84
CA HIS A 92 6.07 5.93 3.58
C HIS A 92 4.73 5.88 2.83
N ALA A 93 4.59 4.99 1.84
CA ALA A 93 3.32 4.76 1.17
C ALA A 93 2.26 4.30 2.18
N ARG A 94 2.64 3.39 3.08
CA ARG A 94 1.75 2.91 4.14
C ARG A 94 1.29 4.05 5.06
N ARG A 95 2.20 4.91 5.50
CA ARG A 95 1.87 6.06 6.36
C ARG A 95 0.90 7.04 5.70
N ILE A 96 1.04 7.29 4.40
CA ILE A 96 0.09 8.12 3.65
C ILE A 96 -1.31 7.46 3.65
N LEU A 97 -1.39 6.16 3.36
CA LEU A 97 -2.66 5.42 3.37
C LEU A 97 -3.31 5.40 4.76
N GLU A 98 -2.50 5.27 5.82
CA GLU A 98 -2.96 5.31 7.21
C GLU A 98 -3.48 6.69 7.61
N ALA A 99 -2.81 7.76 7.20
CA ALA A 99 -3.26 9.14 7.42
C ALA A 99 -4.63 9.43 6.76
N HIS A 100 -5.00 8.64 5.74
CA HIS A 100 -6.25 8.78 4.98
C HIS A 100 -7.17 7.56 5.13
N ALA A 101 -7.02 6.81 6.22
CA ALA A 101 -7.72 5.53 6.38
C ALA A 101 -9.25 5.65 6.28
N ASP A 102 -9.81 6.81 6.60
CA ASP A 102 -11.25 7.09 6.56
C ASP A 102 -11.70 7.80 5.27
N HIS A 103 -10.77 8.10 4.34
CA HIS A 103 -11.12 8.72 3.07
C HIS A 103 -12.00 7.77 2.23
N PRO A 104 -13.16 8.22 1.69
CA PRO A 104 -14.14 7.34 1.03
C PRO A 104 -13.58 6.46 -0.08
N ALA A 105 -12.59 6.96 -0.82
CA ALA A 105 -11.95 6.23 -1.92
C ALA A 105 -11.19 4.96 -1.47
N ILE A 106 -10.68 4.91 -0.23
CA ILE A 106 -9.86 3.80 0.26
C ILE A 106 -10.34 3.16 1.56
N ALA A 107 -11.29 3.77 2.29
CA ALA A 107 -11.76 3.29 3.58
C ALA A 107 -12.25 1.83 3.55
N GLY A 108 -13.00 1.46 2.52
CA GLY A 108 -13.44 0.07 2.32
C GLY A 108 -12.28 -0.91 2.11
N ALA A 109 -11.23 -0.49 1.39
CA ALA A 109 -10.05 -1.32 1.15
C ALA A 109 -9.21 -1.47 2.43
N MET A 110 -9.01 -0.38 3.17
CA MET A 110 -8.30 -0.37 4.46
C MET A 110 -9.01 -1.24 5.50
N LYS A 111 -10.34 -1.16 5.59
CA LYS A 111 -11.13 -2.01 6.51
C LYS A 111 -10.99 -3.49 6.17
N LYS A 112 -11.09 -3.87 4.89
CA LYS A 112 -10.93 -5.26 4.44
C LYS A 112 -9.54 -5.81 4.73
N GLU A 113 -8.51 -5.02 4.49
CA GLU A 113 -7.13 -5.40 4.80
C GLU A 113 -6.93 -5.60 6.31
N ARG A 114 -7.39 -4.66 7.14
CA ARG A 114 -7.33 -4.80 8.60
C ARG A 114 -8.07 -6.05 9.09
N ALA A 115 -9.24 -6.34 8.53
CA ALA A 115 -10.00 -7.55 8.87
C ALA A 115 -9.26 -8.83 8.46
N LEU A 116 -8.64 -8.85 7.28
CA LEU A 116 -7.81 -9.97 6.81
C LEU A 116 -6.64 -10.22 7.77
N LEU A 117 -5.87 -9.18 8.10
CA LEU A 117 -4.75 -9.28 9.02
C LEU A 117 -5.20 -9.68 10.43
N GLY A 118 -6.33 -9.15 10.90
CA GLY A 118 -6.93 -9.52 12.18
C GLY A 118 -7.33 -11.00 12.24
N SER A 119 -7.84 -11.56 11.13
CA SER A 119 -8.17 -12.98 11.07
C SER A 119 -6.94 -13.89 11.20
N PHE A 120 -5.81 -13.47 10.61
CA PHE A 120 -4.54 -14.19 10.77
C PHE A 120 -3.93 -13.99 12.15
N ALA A 121 -4.09 -12.83 12.79
CA ALA A 121 -3.61 -12.62 14.16
C ALA A 121 -4.41 -13.44 15.18
N ALA A 122 -5.75 -13.46 15.08
CA ALA A 122 -6.62 -14.18 16.02
C ALA A 122 -6.44 -15.71 15.97
N LEU A 123 -6.10 -16.26 14.80
CA LEU A 123 -5.75 -17.69 14.67
C LEU A 123 -4.44 -18.04 15.41
N ALA A 124 -3.51 -17.09 15.57
CA ALA A 124 -2.29 -17.29 16.35
C ALA A 124 -2.58 -17.55 17.82
N ASP A 125 -3.47 -16.72 18.39
CA ASP A 125 -3.85 -16.82 19.81
C ASP A 125 -4.59 -18.13 20.10
N LEU A 126 -5.36 -18.63 19.12
CA LEU A 126 -6.06 -19.92 19.21
C LEU A 126 -5.13 -21.14 19.04
N ALA A 127 -4.08 -21.05 18.21
CA ALA A 127 -3.12 -22.13 18.01
C ALA A 127 -2.06 -22.23 19.13
N ALA A 128 -1.88 -21.17 19.92
CA ALA A 128 -0.97 -21.11 21.06
C ALA A 128 -1.63 -21.43 22.42
N ALA A 129 -2.96 -21.65 22.44
CA ALA A 129 -3.76 -22.01 23.62
C ALA A 129 -4.00 -23.52 23.70
#